data_AF-A0A2G5KLS3-F1
#
_entry.id   AF-A0A2G5KLS3-F1
#
_cell.length_a   1.000
_cell.length_b   1.000
_cell.length_c   1.000
_cell.angle_alpha   90.00
_cell.angle_beta   90.00
_cell.angle_gamma   90.00
#
_symmetry.space_group_name_H-M   'P 1'
#
loop_
_entity.id
_entity.type
_entity.pdbx_description
1 polymer ?
#
loop_
_entity_poly.entity_id
_entity_poly.type
_entity_poly.pdbx_seq_one_letter_code
_entity_poly.pdbx_strand_id
1 'polypeptide(L)'
;MTGTLNFSGAAGQTVNIPIDITDDAIIEGTENLTVTINSVSNPLVNIVDGDAIGTITDNDGGSGLGISVADFTVDESVGTANFVVSSNVAVAGAYTVNYTISNGSAVRNQDFTVPAMTGTLNFSGAAGQTVNIPIDITDDAIIEGTENLTVTINSVSNPLVNIVEWRRNRYHYR
;
A
#
# COMPACT_ATOMS: atom_id res chain seq x y z
N MET A 1 5.05 5.15 30.54
CA MET A 1 4.83 6.38 31.34
C MET A 1 4.15 5.97 32.65
N THR A 2 4.37 6.69 33.75
CA THR A 2 3.63 6.50 35.01
C THR A 2 3.06 7.83 35.46
N GLY A 3 1.97 7.80 36.24
CA GLY A 3 1.29 8.99 36.73
C GLY A 3 0.47 8.69 37.98
N THR A 4 -0.09 9.74 38.58
CA THR A 4 -0.98 9.64 39.74
C THR A 4 -2.27 10.36 39.43
N LEU A 5 -3.40 9.70 39.68
CA LEU A 5 -4.73 10.28 39.55
C LEU A 5 -5.22 10.68 40.94
N ASN A 6 -5.75 11.90 41.06
CA ASN A 6 -6.25 12.43 42.33
C ASN A 6 -7.78 12.40 42.34
N PHE A 7 -8.33 11.71 43.32
CA PHE A 7 -9.76 11.67 43.61
C PHE A 7 -10.03 12.44 44.90
N SER A 8 -11.09 13.25 44.95
CA SER A 8 -11.46 14.00 46.17
C SER A 8 -12.34 13.21 47.14
N GLY A 9 -12.73 11.99 46.78
CA GLY A 9 -13.37 11.03 47.70
C GLY A 9 -14.90 11.00 47.67
N ALA A 10 -15.56 11.70 46.74
CA ALA A 10 -17.00 11.55 46.51
C ALA A 10 -17.30 10.29 45.67
N ALA A 11 -18.44 9.66 45.92
CA ALA A 11 -18.89 8.51 45.14
C ALA A 11 -19.20 8.93 43.68
N GLY A 12 -18.84 8.07 42.72
CA GLY A 12 -19.13 8.29 41.29
C GLY A 12 -18.20 9.26 40.57
N GLN A 13 -17.05 9.63 41.17
CA GLN A 13 -16.06 10.47 40.50
C GLN A 13 -15.42 9.76 39.31
N THR A 14 -15.19 10.54 38.25
CA THR A 14 -14.39 10.15 37.09
C THR A 14 -13.18 11.06 36.99
N VAL A 15 -12.03 10.47 36.65
CA VAL A 15 -10.80 11.20 36.34
C VAL A 15 -10.27 10.65 35.04
N ASN A 16 -10.03 11.53 34.07
CA ASN A 16 -9.56 11.14 32.75
C ASN A 16 -8.04 11.06 32.73
N ILE A 17 -7.52 10.11 31.96
CA ILE A 17 -6.11 10.03 31.60
C ILE A 17 -6.00 10.55 30.16
N PRO A 18 -5.53 11.78 29.92
CA PRO A 18 -5.33 12.26 28.56
C PRO A 18 -4.15 11.50 27.93
N ILE A 19 -4.37 10.98 26.73
CA ILE A 19 -3.37 10.31 25.91
C ILE A 19 -3.46 10.97 24.53
N ASP A 20 -2.35 11.57 24.09
CA ASP A 20 -2.26 12.16 22.77
C ASP A 20 -1.98 11.05 21.75
N ILE A 21 -2.76 11.03 20.67
CA ILE A 21 -2.55 10.14 19.51
C ILE A 21 -1.93 10.98 18.40
N THR A 22 -0.89 10.44 17.75
CA THR A 22 -0.27 11.09 16.60
C THR A 22 -0.97 10.59 15.34
N ASP A 23 -1.44 11.52 14.53
CA ASP A 23 -2.06 11.27 13.22
C ASP A 23 -1.02 11.57 12.15
N ASP A 24 -0.87 10.68 11.16
CA ASP A 24 -0.01 10.92 10.01
C ASP A 24 -0.66 10.56 8.67
N ALA A 25 0.07 9.97 7.74
CA ALA A 25 -0.42 9.59 6.41
C ALA A 25 0.11 8.20 5.99
N ILE A 26 0.64 7.43 6.93
CA ILE A 26 1.28 6.14 6.73
C ILE A 26 0.26 5.07 7.11
N ILE A 27 -0.05 4.16 6.19
CA ILE A 27 -0.93 3.03 6.54
C ILE A 27 -0.22 2.11 7.53
N GLU A 28 -0.85 1.93 8.68
CA GLU A 28 -0.37 1.14 9.79
C GLU A 28 -1.35 0.02 10.18
N GLY A 29 -0.84 -0.95 10.95
CA GLY A 29 -1.69 -1.96 11.58
C GLY A 29 -2.44 -1.37 12.78
N THR A 30 -3.45 -2.10 13.27
CA THR A 30 -4.10 -1.75 14.54
C THR A 30 -3.11 -1.86 15.71
N GLU A 31 -3.04 -0.82 16.52
CA GLU A 31 -2.16 -0.75 17.69
C GLU A 31 -2.96 -0.76 19.00
N ASN A 32 -2.34 -1.24 20.07
CA ASN A 32 -2.96 -1.27 21.39
C ASN A 32 -2.07 -0.57 22.42
N LEU A 33 -2.71 0.20 23.29
CA LEU A 33 -2.12 0.79 24.49
C LEU A 33 -2.79 0.17 25.71
N THR A 34 -1.98 -0.26 26.68
CA THR A 34 -2.49 -0.74 27.97
C THR A 34 -2.24 0.29 29.06
N VAL A 35 -3.26 0.53 29.89
CA VAL A 35 -3.16 1.27 31.15
C VAL A 35 -3.40 0.30 32.30
N THR A 36 -2.51 0.33 33.29
CA THR A 36 -2.63 -0.47 34.51
C THR A 36 -2.61 0.42 35.74
N ILE A 37 -3.58 0.25 36.63
CA ILE A 37 -3.62 0.81 37.98
C ILE A 37 -2.94 -0.18 38.91
N ASN A 38 -1.75 0.17 39.39
CA ASN A 38 -0.89 -0.73 40.17
C ASN A 38 -0.92 -0.48 41.68
N SER A 39 -1.51 0.63 42.13
CA SER A 39 -1.59 0.99 43.55
C SER A 39 -2.69 2.01 43.82
N VAL A 40 -3.15 2.01 45.06
CA VAL A 40 -4.07 3.00 45.62
C VAL A 40 -3.51 3.49 46.94
N SER A 41 -3.62 4.80 47.21
CA SER A 41 -3.05 5.41 48.43
C SER A 41 -3.93 5.20 49.67
N ASN A 42 -5.25 5.06 49.48
CA ASN A 42 -6.19 4.80 50.57
C ASN A 42 -6.45 3.29 50.69
N PRO A 43 -6.05 2.65 51.81
CA PRO A 43 -6.16 1.20 51.98
C PRO A 43 -7.61 0.68 52.11
N LEU A 44 -8.60 1.57 52.22
CA LEU A 44 -10.02 1.21 52.24
C LEU A 44 -10.62 1.09 50.82
N VAL A 45 -9.87 1.45 49.79
CA VAL A 45 -10.31 1.39 48.39
C VAL A 45 -9.71 0.14 47.75
N ASN A 46 -10.55 -0.65 47.08
CA ASN A 46 -10.10 -1.80 46.31
C ASN A 46 -10.02 -1.42 44.82
N ILE A 47 -8.98 -1.90 44.14
CA ILE A 47 -8.96 -1.94 42.67
C ILE A 47 -9.85 -3.11 42.26
N VAL A 48 -10.97 -2.81 41.60
CA VAL A 48 -11.94 -3.83 41.13
C VAL A 48 -11.55 -4.33 39.75
N ASP A 49 -11.19 -3.40 38.86
CA ASP A 49 -10.58 -3.67 37.56
C ASP A 49 -9.43 -2.68 37.39
N GLY A 50 -8.23 -3.22 37.22
CA GLY A 50 -6.99 -2.45 37.20
C GLY A 50 -6.49 -2.17 35.80
N ASP A 51 -7.02 -2.85 34.78
CA ASP A 51 -6.44 -2.84 33.44
C ASP A 51 -7.43 -2.32 32.41
N ALA A 52 -6.94 -1.52 31.48
CA ALA A 52 -7.71 -1.06 30.34
C ALA A 52 -6.85 -1.13 29.07
N ILE A 53 -7.50 -1.46 27.96
CA ILE A 53 -6.88 -1.45 26.64
C ILE A 53 -7.55 -0.34 25.82
N GLY A 54 -6.75 0.59 25.33
CA GLY A 54 -7.10 1.49 24.24
C GLY A 54 -6.61 0.90 22.92
N THR A 55 -7.45 0.93 21.89
CA THR A 55 -7.11 0.45 20.54
C THR A 55 -7.09 1.63 19.58
N ILE A 56 -6.02 1.73 18.80
CA ILE A 56 -5.82 2.76 17.77
C ILE A 56 -5.98 2.07 16.41
N THR A 57 -6.91 2.55 15.61
CA THR A 57 -7.14 2.07 14.24
C THR A 57 -6.68 3.12 13.26
N ASP A 58 -5.92 2.70 12.25
CA ASP A 58 -5.48 3.54 11.16
C ASP A 58 -6.66 4.08 10.31
N ASN A 59 -6.51 5.30 9.80
CA ASN A 59 -7.44 6.02 8.94
C ASN A 59 -6.82 6.42 7.59
N ASP A 60 -5.58 6.03 7.30
CA ASP A 60 -4.86 6.41 6.09
C ASP A 60 -5.07 5.47 4.90
N GLY A 61 -5.68 4.31 5.15
CA GLY A 61 -6.13 3.40 4.11
C GLY A 61 -7.37 3.87 3.35
N GLY A 62 -7.64 3.30 2.17
CA GLY A 62 -8.85 3.62 1.43
C GLY A 62 -8.95 3.06 0.02
N SER A 63 -10.14 3.21 -0.56
CA SER A 63 -10.38 2.87 -1.97
C SER A 63 -9.56 3.79 -2.88
N GLY A 64 -8.79 3.21 -3.78
CA GLY A 64 -7.94 3.95 -4.73
C GLY A 64 -6.52 4.23 -4.24
N LEU A 65 -6.15 3.81 -3.02
CA LEU A 65 -4.77 3.81 -2.54
C LEU A 65 -4.16 2.41 -2.71
N GLY A 66 -2.96 2.34 -3.31
CA GLY A 66 -2.25 1.09 -3.58
C GLY A 66 -1.31 1.13 -4.78
N ILE A 67 -1.10 -0.04 -5.37
CA ILE A 67 -0.29 -0.27 -6.57
C ILE A 67 -1.15 -0.30 -7.82
N SER A 68 -0.72 0.41 -8.87
CA SER A 68 -1.30 0.32 -10.21
C SER A 68 -0.21 0.17 -11.26
N VAL A 69 -0.59 -0.33 -12.44
CA VAL A 69 0.27 -0.34 -13.64
C VAL A 69 -0.47 0.39 -14.76
N ALA A 70 0.26 1.24 -15.49
CA ALA A 70 -0.29 2.01 -16.61
C ALA A 70 0.02 1.35 -17.95
N ASP A 71 -0.97 1.34 -18.84
CA ASP A 71 -0.84 0.93 -20.23
C ASP A 71 -0.04 1.97 -21.05
N PHE A 72 0.51 1.54 -22.18
CA PHE A 72 1.07 2.44 -23.19
C PHE A 72 0.59 2.09 -24.60
N THR A 73 0.75 3.03 -25.52
CA THR A 73 0.60 2.81 -26.96
C THR A 73 1.71 3.59 -27.65
N VAL A 74 2.49 2.90 -28.47
CA VAL A 74 3.69 3.44 -29.12
C VAL A 74 3.77 2.89 -30.53
N ASP A 75 4.57 3.57 -31.36
CA ASP A 75 5.02 3.04 -32.64
C ASP A 75 6.19 2.06 -32.41
N GLU A 76 6.35 1.07 -33.29
CA GLU A 76 7.41 0.06 -33.17
C GLU A 76 8.82 0.68 -33.25
N SER A 77 8.96 1.83 -33.91
CA SER A 77 10.23 2.57 -34.03
C SER A 77 10.71 3.24 -32.72
N VAL A 78 9.94 3.16 -31.62
CA VAL A 78 10.31 3.78 -30.33
C VAL A 78 11.54 3.13 -29.67
N GLY A 79 11.86 1.90 -30.04
CA GLY A 79 12.95 1.10 -29.47
C GLY A 79 12.62 0.53 -28.08
N THR A 80 12.25 1.36 -27.10
CA THR A 80 11.86 0.89 -25.77
C THR A 80 10.63 1.62 -25.24
N ALA A 81 9.69 0.86 -24.69
CA ALA A 81 8.52 1.37 -23.96
C ALA A 81 8.51 0.85 -22.51
N ASN A 82 7.80 1.52 -21.61
CA ASN A 82 7.74 1.12 -20.20
C ASN A 82 6.30 0.95 -19.74
N PHE A 83 6.00 -0.19 -19.13
CA PHE A 83 4.88 -0.23 -18.18
C PHE A 83 5.32 0.48 -16.90
N VAL A 84 4.59 1.53 -16.52
CA VAL A 84 4.89 2.31 -15.32
C VAL A 84 4.06 1.77 -14.17
N VAL A 85 4.71 1.16 -13.17
CA VAL A 85 4.07 0.69 -11.94
C VAL A 85 4.18 1.79 -10.89
N SER A 86 3.04 2.23 -10.36
CA SER A 86 2.95 3.36 -9.44
C SER A 86 2.38 2.94 -8.09
N SER A 87 2.98 3.42 -7.00
CA SER A 87 2.44 3.40 -5.63
C SER A 87 2.04 4.80 -5.23
N ASN A 88 0.77 5.02 -4.90
CA ASN A 88 0.29 6.28 -4.34
C ASN A 88 0.09 6.25 -2.82
N VAL A 89 0.55 5.18 -2.16
CA VAL A 89 0.37 4.95 -0.72
C VAL A 89 1.69 5.01 0.03
N ALA A 90 1.66 5.53 1.25
CA ALA A 90 2.75 5.43 2.20
C ALA A 90 2.50 4.28 3.18
N VAL A 91 3.52 3.48 3.46
CA VAL A 91 3.51 2.39 4.45
C VAL A 91 4.85 2.34 5.18
N ALA A 92 4.84 1.83 6.40
CA ALA A 92 6.07 1.57 7.13
C ALA A 92 6.89 0.46 6.44
N GLY A 93 8.12 0.80 6.07
CA GLY A 93 9.10 -0.14 5.53
C GLY A 93 8.96 -0.45 4.04
N ALA A 94 10.03 -1.03 3.50
CA ALA A 94 10.10 -1.44 2.11
C ALA A 94 9.24 -2.68 1.84
N TYR A 95 8.73 -2.79 0.61
CA TYR A 95 7.95 -3.92 0.15
C TYR A 95 8.24 -4.22 -1.32
N THR A 96 7.83 -5.40 -1.78
CA THR A 96 8.04 -5.86 -3.14
C THR A 96 6.74 -6.13 -3.87
N VAL A 97 6.79 -6.02 -5.19
CA VAL A 97 5.66 -6.25 -6.10
C VAL A 97 6.10 -7.23 -7.19
N ASN A 98 5.45 -8.38 -7.27
CA ASN A 98 5.74 -9.38 -8.30
C ASN A 98 4.84 -9.17 -9.51
N TYR A 99 5.39 -9.30 -10.71
CA TYR A 99 4.64 -9.18 -11.96
C TYR A 99 4.94 -10.31 -12.94
N THR A 100 4.01 -10.50 -13.88
CA THR A 100 4.15 -11.39 -15.05
C THR A 100 3.83 -10.61 -16.31
N ILE A 101 4.65 -10.78 -17.34
CA ILE A 101 4.39 -10.36 -18.71
C ILE A 101 3.81 -11.56 -19.45
N SER A 102 2.72 -11.35 -20.17
CA SER A 102 2.08 -12.35 -21.02
C SER A 102 1.99 -11.83 -22.45
N ASN A 103 2.30 -12.69 -23.40
CA ASN A 103 2.05 -12.41 -24.81
C ASN A 103 0.55 -12.16 -25.03
N GLY A 104 0.24 -11.26 -25.95
CA GLY A 104 -1.08 -11.12 -26.53
C GLY A 104 -1.01 -11.53 -28.00
N SER A 105 -1.39 -10.62 -28.90
CA SER A 105 -1.02 -10.77 -30.31
C SER A 105 0.46 -10.46 -30.55
N ALA A 106 1.05 -9.55 -29.76
CA ALA A 106 2.49 -9.36 -29.71
C ALA A 106 3.14 -10.50 -28.91
N VAL A 107 4.20 -11.08 -29.45
CA VAL A 107 4.90 -12.29 -29.03
C VAL A 107 6.37 -11.99 -28.76
N ARG A 108 6.86 -12.40 -27.60
CA ARG A 108 8.27 -12.25 -27.23
C ARG A 108 9.22 -12.91 -28.26
N ASN A 109 10.29 -12.19 -28.59
CA ASN A 109 11.31 -12.49 -29.61
C ASN A 109 10.82 -12.40 -31.06
N GLN A 110 9.58 -11.95 -31.29
CA GLN A 110 9.13 -11.47 -32.61
C GLN A 110 8.95 -9.96 -32.47
N ASP A 111 7.97 -9.53 -31.67
CA ASP A 111 7.50 -8.13 -31.66
C ASP A 111 8.09 -7.33 -30.49
N PHE A 112 8.56 -8.02 -29.46
CA PHE A 112 9.26 -7.40 -28.34
C PHE A 112 10.25 -8.34 -27.66
N THR A 113 11.20 -7.80 -26.90
CA THR A 113 12.07 -8.56 -26.02
C THR A 113 12.11 -7.99 -24.60
N VAL A 114 12.32 -8.89 -23.65
CA VAL A 114 12.50 -8.58 -22.23
C VAL A 114 13.48 -9.59 -21.62
N PRO A 115 14.26 -9.23 -20.58
CA PRO A 115 15.17 -10.17 -19.93
C PRO A 115 14.45 -11.38 -19.33
N ALA A 116 13.27 -11.16 -18.74
CA ALA A 116 12.43 -12.20 -18.15
C ALA A 116 10.95 -11.84 -18.27
N MET A 117 10.10 -12.87 -18.38
CA MET A 117 8.62 -12.71 -18.41
C MET A 117 8.02 -12.58 -17.01
N THR A 118 8.82 -12.66 -15.96
CA THR A 118 8.41 -12.42 -14.58
C THR A 118 9.48 -11.58 -13.89
N GLY A 119 9.08 -10.86 -12.86
CA GLY A 119 10.03 -10.07 -12.08
C GLY A 119 9.45 -9.58 -10.77
N THR A 120 10.33 -8.92 -10.01
CA THR A 120 10.02 -8.33 -8.70
C THR A 120 10.50 -6.89 -8.69
N LEU A 121 9.60 -5.96 -8.39
CA LEU A 121 9.87 -4.54 -8.21
C LEU A 121 10.02 -4.24 -6.72
N ASN A 122 10.86 -3.28 -6.38
CA ASN A 122 11.12 -2.86 -5.00
C ASN A 122 10.57 -1.44 -4.77
N PHE A 123 9.84 -1.27 -3.68
CA PHE A 123 9.31 0.02 -3.23
C PHE A 123 9.81 0.30 -1.81
N SER A 124 10.20 1.52 -1.52
CA SER A 124 10.74 1.90 -0.21
C SER A 124 9.68 2.09 0.88
N GLY A 125 8.39 2.10 0.52
CA GLY A 125 7.29 2.45 1.42
C GLY A 125 6.80 3.90 1.31
N ALA A 126 7.52 4.81 0.67
CA ALA A 126 7.05 6.19 0.43
C ALA A 126 5.90 6.28 -0.58
N ALA A 127 4.99 7.25 -0.40
CA ALA A 127 3.95 7.58 -1.38
C ALA A 127 4.53 8.21 -2.65
N GLY A 128 3.85 8.01 -3.78
CA GLY A 128 4.19 8.62 -5.06
C GLY A 128 5.35 7.96 -5.81
N GLN A 129 5.74 6.74 -5.42
CA GLN A 129 6.82 6.01 -6.08
C GLN A 129 6.38 5.45 -7.43
N THR A 130 7.30 5.45 -8.39
CA THR A 130 7.11 4.82 -9.71
C THR A 130 8.31 3.94 -10.04
N VAL A 131 8.05 2.76 -10.61
CA VAL A 131 9.07 1.82 -11.09
C VAL A 131 8.68 1.35 -12.48
N ASN A 132 9.63 1.36 -13.41
CA ASN A 132 9.42 0.97 -14.80
C ASN A 132 9.70 -0.51 -15.02
N ILE A 133 8.88 -1.14 -15.86
CA ILE A 133 9.18 -2.42 -16.51
C ILE A 133 9.49 -2.11 -17.99
N PRO A 134 10.77 -2.08 -18.39
CA PRO A 134 11.15 -1.80 -19.78
C PRO A 134 10.85 -2.98 -20.68
N ILE A 135 10.29 -2.67 -21.84
CA ILE A 135 9.99 -3.59 -22.94
C ILE A 135 10.72 -3.04 -24.17
N ASP A 136 11.67 -3.81 -24.70
CA ASP A 136 12.32 -3.46 -25.96
C ASP A 136 11.41 -3.88 -27.11
N ILE A 137 11.00 -2.93 -27.94
CA ILE A 137 10.09 -3.13 -29.07
C ILE A 137 10.92 -3.45 -30.31
N THR A 138 10.58 -4.53 -31.01
CA THR A 138 11.21 -4.87 -32.29
C THR A 138 10.63 -3.96 -33.36
N ASP A 139 11.47 -3.24 -34.09
CA ASP A 139 11.11 -2.50 -35.30
C ASP A 139 11.52 -3.34 -36.51
N ASP A 140 10.56 -3.69 -37.38
CA ASP A 140 10.86 -4.42 -38.60
C ASP A 140 10.13 -3.87 -39.85
N ALA A 141 10.29 -4.56 -40.99
CA ALA A 141 9.76 -4.09 -42.28
C ALA A 141 8.41 -4.73 -42.66
N ILE A 142 7.85 -5.57 -41.80
CA ILE A 142 6.59 -6.28 -42.00
C ILE A 142 5.45 -5.36 -41.59
N ILE A 143 4.43 -5.25 -42.44
CA ILE A 143 3.24 -4.46 -42.12
C ILE A 143 2.29 -5.33 -41.30
N GLU A 144 2.08 -4.94 -40.05
CA GLU A 144 1.22 -5.65 -39.11
C GLU A 144 0.05 -4.79 -38.61
N GLY A 145 -0.89 -5.43 -37.92
CA GLY A 145 -1.98 -4.73 -37.24
C GLY A 145 -1.54 -4.16 -35.90
N THR A 146 -2.43 -3.44 -35.21
CA THR A 146 -2.16 -3.08 -33.81
C THR A 146 -2.12 -4.33 -32.94
N GLU A 147 -1.04 -4.46 -32.18
CA GLU A 147 -0.82 -5.60 -31.31
C GLU A 147 -0.82 -5.25 -29.82
N ASN A 148 -0.84 -6.26 -28.96
CA ASN A 148 -0.78 -6.07 -27.52
C ASN A 148 0.00 -7.18 -26.80
N LEU A 149 0.49 -6.80 -25.62
CA LEU A 149 0.93 -7.70 -24.55
C LEU A 149 0.36 -7.20 -23.22
N THR A 150 0.43 -8.02 -22.17
CA THR A 150 -0.15 -7.67 -20.87
C THR A 150 0.89 -7.78 -19.75
N VAL A 151 0.88 -6.82 -18.82
CA VAL A 151 1.54 -6.94 -17.51
C VAL A 151 0.49 -7.14 -16.43
N THR A 152 0.66 -8.21 -15.64
CA THR A 152 -0.17 -8.51 -14.47
C THR A 152 0.65 -8.33 -13.21
N ILE A 153 0.14 -7.54 -12.26
CA ILE A 153 0.66 -7.52 -10.89
C ILE A 153 0.07 -8.72 -10.14
N ASN A 154 0.92 -9.64 -9.71
CA ASN A 154 0.50 -10.92 -9.12
C ASN A 154 0.34 -10.83 -7.60
N SER A 155 1.24 -10.11 -6.93
CA SER A 155 1.28 -10.05 -5.47
C SER A 155 2.06 -8.83 -4.99
N VAL A 156 1.64 -8.27 -3.86
CA VAL A 156 2.37 -7.26 -3.09
C VAL A 156 2.77 -7.89 -1.75
N SER A 157 4.03 -7.74 -1.32
CA SER A 157 4.53 -8.41 -0.12
C SER A 157 3.99 -7.82 1.18
N ASN A 158 3.59 -6.54 1.17
CA ASN A 158 2.97 -5.87 2.31
C ASN A 158 1.44 -5.99 2.20
N PRO A 159 0.76 -6.68 3.14
CA PRO A 159 -0.68 -6.91 3.08
C PRO A 159 -1.53 -5.65 3.29
N LEU A 160 -0.94 -4.55 3.75
CA LEU A 160 -1.62 -3.25 3.89
C LEU A 160 -1.70 -2.50 2.55
N VAL A 161 -0.94 -2.93 1.54
CA VAL A 161 -0.91 -2.30 0.21
C VAL A 161 -1.78 -3.09 -0.76
N ASN A 162 -2.87 -2.46 -1.21
CA ASN A 162 -3.79 -3.06 -2.19
C ASN A 162 -3.25 -2.94 -3.62
N ILE A 163 -3.72 -3.83 -4.51
CA ILE A 163 -3.62 -3.61 -5.96
C ILE A 163 -4.88 -2.85 -6.38
N VAL A 164 -4.70 -1.70 -7.02
CA VAL A 164 -5.79 -0.85 -7.50
C VAL A 164 -5.84 -0.89 -9.02
N GLU A 165 -7.02 -1.18 -9.58
CA GLU A 165 -7.25 -0.93 -11.00
C GLU A 165 -7.36 0.58 -11.18
N TRP A 166 -6.40 1.19 -11.87
CA TRP A 166 -6.65 2.50 -12.46
C TRP A 166 -7.84 2.31 -13.40
N ARG A 167 -8.87 3.15 -13.30
CA ARG A 167 -10.08 3.05 -14.12
C ARG A 167 -9.65 2.82 -15.56
N ARG A 168 -9.81 1.59 -16.07
CA ARG A 168 -9.69 1.31 -17.51
C ARG A 168 -10.62 2.29 -18.16
N ASN A 169 -10.08 3.34 -18.75
CA ASN A 169 -10.86 4.32 -19.48
C ASN A 169 -11.36 3.59 -20.73
N ARG A 170 -12.47 2.87 -20.58
CA ARG A 170 -13.31 2.43 -21.69
C ARG A 170 -13.93 3.66 -22.30
N TYR A 171 -13.12 4.50 -22.94
CA TYR A 171 -13.62 5.38 -23.97
C TYR A 171 -13.85 4.52 -25.21
N HIS A 172 -15.02 3.91 -25.28
CA HIS A 172 -15.59 3.55 -26.58
C HIS A 172 -15.89 4.87 -27.28
N TYR A 173 -15.02 5.32 -28.18
CA TYR A 173 -15.44 6.26 -29.21
C TYR A 173 -16.40 5.50 -30.14
N ARG A 174 -17.63 5.99 -30.22
CA ARG A 174 -18.52 5.72 -31.35
C ARG A 174 -18.07 6.51 -32.56
#